data_AF-A0A7J8JCK5-F1
#
_entry.id   AF-A0A7J8JCK5-F1
#
_cell.length_a   1.000
_cell.length_b   1.000
_cell.length_c   1.000
_cell.angle_alpha   90.00
_cell.angle_beta   90.00
_cell.angle_gamma   90.00
#
_symmetry.space_group_name_H-M   'P 1'
#
loop_
_entity.id
_entity.type
_entity.pdbx_description
1 polymer ?
#
loop_
_entity_poly.entity_id
_entity_poly.type
_entity_poly.pdbx_seq_one_letter_code
_entity_poly.pdbx_strand_id
1 'polypeptide(L)'
;MTALWKVLLGLLGTAVLVTIITVPVVLLNKGTDDATADSRRTYTLTDYLKNTLRTKVYTLRWISDHEYLYKQENNILLFNAEYGNSSTFLENSTFDKFGHSINDYSVSPDRQFILLEYNYVKKWRYSYTASYDIYDLSKRQLITEERIPNNTQLITWSPEGHKLVSICLEQ
;
A
#
# COMPACT_ATOMS: atom_id res chain seq x y z
N MET A 1 47.92 -51.49 54.64
CA MET A 1 46.51 -51.13 54.37
C MET A 1 46.20 -49.63 54.50
N THR A 2 46.98 -48.82 55.25
CA THR A 2 46.70 -47.39 55.46
C THR A 2 47.08 -46.46 54.31
N ALA A 3 48.08 -46.83 53.49
CA ALA A 3 48.53 -46.02 52.36
C ALA A 3 47.53 -46.01 51.18
N LEU A 4 46.97 -47.17 50.84
CA LEU A 4 45.95 -47.31 49.79
C LEU A 4 44.67 -46.49 50.09
N TRP A 5 44.25 -46.46 51.36
CA TRP A 5 43.10 -45.69 51.81
C TRP A 5 43.28 -44.18 51.64
N LYS A 6 44.48 -43.66 51.93
CA LYS A 6 44.81 -42.23 51.74
C LYS A 6 44.83 -41.84 50.26
N VAL A 7 45.33 -42.73 49.39
CA VAL A 7 45.29 -42.53 47.93
C VAL A 7 43.86 -42.54 47.41
N LEU A 8 43.01 -43.44 47.91
CA LEU A 8 41.59 -43.52 47.55
C LEU A 8 40.83 -42.25 47.95
N LEU A 9 41.06 -41.74 49.18
CA LEU A 9 40.47 -40.49 49.66
C LEU A 9 40.94 -39.27 48.87
N GLY A 10 42.23 -39.23 48.49
CA GLY A 10 42.78 -38.18 47.63
C GLY A 10 42.11 -38.17 46.26
N LEU A 11 41.99 -39.34 45.61
CA LEU A 11 41.30 -39.51 44.33
C LEU A 11 39.82 -39.10 44.40
N LEU A 12 39.13 -39.48 45.48
CA LEU A 12 37.73 -39.11 45.70
C LEU A 12 37.58 -37.60 45.88
N GLY A 13 38.46 -36.96 46.65
CA GLY A 13 38.49 -35.51 46.83
C GLY A 13 38.69 -34.77 45.50
N THR A 14 39.61 -35.23 44.66
CA THR A 14 39.85 -34.64 43.33
C THR A 14 38.64 -34.82 42.42
N ALA A 15 37.99 -35.98 42.40
CA ALA A 15 36.80 -36.23 41.61
C ALA A 15 35.61 -35.35 42.03
N VAL A 16 35.45 -35.13 43.34
CA VAL A 16 34.43 -34.22 43.89
C VAL A 16 34.74 -32.77 43.49
N LEU A 17 36.00 -32.34 43.54
CA LEU A 17 36.37 -30.99 43.13
C LEU A 17 36.11 -30.75 41.64
N VAL A 18 36.45 -31.71 40.79
CA VAL A 18 36.21 -31.63 39.34
C VAL A 18 34.72 -31.57 39.03
N THR A 19 33.88 -32.36 39.72
CA THR A 19 32.43 -32.34 39.53
C THR A 19 31.80 -31.02 40.00
N ILE A 20 32.25 -30.48 41.14
CA ILE A 20 31.79 -29.16 41.64
C ILE A 20 32.13 -28.03 40.67
N ILE A 21 33.23 -28.10 39.92
CA ILE A 21 33.60 -27.06 38.94
C ILE A 21 32.89 -27.29 37.60
N THR A 22 32.84 -28.53 37.11
CA THR A 22 32.32 -28.84 35.78
C THR A 22 30.80 -28.71 35.69
N VAL A 23 30.06 -29.10 36.73
CA VAL A 23 28.58 -29.04 36.71
C VAL A 23 28.05 -27.61 36.61
N PRO A 24 28.51 -26.62 37.41
CA PRO A 24 28.12 -25.22 37.24
C PRO A 24 28.55 -24.64 35.90
N VAL A 25 29.75 -24.97 35.40
CA VAL A 25 30.22 -24.47 34.09
C VAL A 25 29.33 -24.96 32.95
N VAL A 26 28.92 -26.24 32.97
CA VAL A 26 28.00 -26.80 31.98
C VAL A 26 26.60 -26.18 32.11
N LEU A 27 26.10 -25.99 33.33
CA LEU A 27 24.81 -25.35 33.59
C LEU A 27 24.80 -23.87 33.17
N LEU A 28 25.88 -23.13 33.43
CA LEU A 28 26.03 -21.72 33.04
C LEU A 28 26.16 -21.57 31.53
N ASN A 29 26.92 -22.44 30.85
CA ASN A 29 27.01 -22.41 29.39
C ASN A 29 25.69 -22.81 28.71
N LYS A 30 24.94 -23.75 29.29
CA LYS A 30 23.63 -24.17 28.76
C LYS A 30 22.61 -23.02 28.77
N GLY A 31 22.66 -22.12 29.76
CA GLY A 31 21.77 -20.96 29.85
C GLY A 31 21.97 -19.91 28.75
N THR A 32 23.11 -19.93 28.04
CA THR A 32 23.39 -19.02 26.92
C THR A 32 22.87 -19.54 25.57
N ASP A 33 22.68 -20.85 25.43
CA ASP A 33 22.26 -21.49 24.18
C ASP A 33 20.74 -21.75 24.14
N ASP A 34 20.06 -21.75 25.29
CA ASP A 34 18.61 -21.95 25.43
C ASP A 34 17.80 -20.65 25.23
N ALA A 35 18.40 -19.57 24.74
CA ALA A 35 17.65 -18.53 24.06
C ALA A 35 17.20 -19.11 22.71
N THR A 36 16.11 -19.89 22.71
CA THR A 36 15.48 -20.46 21.50
C THR A 36 15.55 -19.42 20.40
N ALA A 37 16.48 -19.59 19.45
CA ALA A 37 16.67 -18.65 18.37
C ALA A 37 15.32 -18.52 17.66
N ASP A 38 14.79 -17.29 17.57
CA ASP A 38 13.49 -17.07 16.96
C ASP A 38 13.54 -17.58 15.52
N SER A 39 12.89 -18.72 15.27
CA SER A 39 12.90 -19.41 13.99
C SER A 39 11.95 -18.76 12.98
N ARG A 40 11.27 -17.67 13.35
CA ARG A 40 10.40 -16.93 12.45
C ARG A 40 11.21 -16.28 11.35
N ARG A 41 10.66 -16.33 10.14
CA ARG A 41 11.23 -15.63 8.99
C ARG A 41 11.28 -14.12 9.27
N THR A 42 12.43 -13.52 9.04
CA THR A 42 12.62 -12.07 9.11
C THR A 42 12.16 -11.40 7.82
N TYR A 43 11.90 -10.09 7.89
CA TYR A 43 11.60 -9.28 6.72
C TYR A 43 12.87 -9.09 5.88
N THR A 44 12.87 -9.60 4.66
CA THR A 44 14.05 -9.58 3.78
C THR A 44 14.02 -8.41 2.79
N LEU A 45 15.18 -8.06 2.22
CA LEU A 45 15.23 -7.11 1.11
C LEU A 45 14.38 -7.56 -0.09
N THR A 46 14.28 -8.87 -0.33
CA THR A 46 13.42 -9.42 -1.38
C THR A 46 11.95 -9.15 -1.10
N ASP A 47 11.53 -9.20 0.16
CA ASP A 47 10.15 -8.85 0.55
C ASP A 47 9.84 -7.38 0.28
N TYR A 48 10.80 -6.50 0.55
CA TYR A 48 10.70 -5.07 0.23
C TYR A 48 10.62 -4.83 -1.28
N LEU A 49 11.58 -5.33 -2.06
CA LEU A 49 11.64 -5.08 -3.50
C LEU A 49 10.48 -5.71 -4.29
N LYS A 50 10.00 -6.88 -3.86
CA LYS A 50 8.85 -7.55 -4.50
C LYS A 50 7.51 -7.08 -3.94
N ASN A 51 7.51 -6.24 -2.90
CA ASN A 51 6.32 -5.77 -2.22
C ASN A 51 5.40 -6.95 -1.81
N THR A 52 5.98 -7.95 -1.12
CA THR A 52 5.29 -9.19 -0.71
C THR A 52 4.31 -8.95 0.44
N LEU A 53 4.67 -8.06 1.36
CA LEU A 53 3.82 -7.59 2.45
C LEU A 53 3.24 -6.24 2.08
N ARG A 54 2.02 -6.23 1.53
CA ARG A 54 1.34 -5.00 1.10
C ARG A 54 0.38 -4.49 2.18
N THR A 55 0.51 -3.23 2.54
CA THR A 55 -0.52 -2.54 3.32
C THR A 55 -1.73 -2.27 2.44
N LYS A 56 -2.91 -2.67 2.90
CA LYS A 56 -4.17 -2.28 2.26
C LYS A 56 -4.52 -0.87 2.71
N VAL A 57 -4.66 0.05 1.75
CA VAL A 57 -5.08 1.42 1.98
C VAL A 57 -6.45 1.62 1.35
N TYR A 58 -7.34 2.32 2.06
CA TYR A 58 -8.68 2.65 1.59
C TYR A 58 -8.73 4.13 1.21
N THR A 59 -8.38 4.43 -0.04
CA THR A 59 -8.40 5.81 -0.56
C THR A 59 -9.80 6.11 -1.12
N LEU A 60 -10.53 6.98 -0.44
CA LEU A 60 -11.86 7.46 -0.84
C LEU A 60 -11.84 8.94 -1.22
N ARG A 61 -12.85 9.40 -1.96
CA ARG A 61 -13.04 10.80 -2.32
C ARG A 61 -14.45 11.26 -1.96
N TRP A 62 -14.57 12.18 -1.01
CA TRP A 62 -15.85 12.77 -0.63
C TRP A 62 -16.46 13.58 -1.78
N ILE A 63 -17.78 13.46 -1.95
CA ILE A 63 -18.56 14.22 -2.95
C ILE A 63 -19.83 14.86 -2.35
N SER A 64 -20.14 14.57 -1.09
CA SER A 64 -21.09 15.27 -0.23
C SER A 64 -20.75 14.97 1.23
N ASP A 65 -21.53 15.51 2.16
CA ASP A 65 -21.38 15.25 3.59
C ASP A 65 -21.58 13.78 3.98
N HIS A 66 -22.29 13.01 3.16
CA HIS A 66 -22.69 11.63 3.46
C HIS A 66 -22.28 10.63 2.39
N GLU A 67 -21.66 11.08 1.30
CA GLU A 67 -21.32 10.20 0.18
C GLU A 67 -19.88 10.37 -0.28
N TYR A 68 -19.27 9.25 -0.64
CA TYR A 68 -17.92 9.21 -1.18
C TYR A 68 -17.80 8.22 -2.32
N LEU A 69 -16.82 8.48 -3.18
CA LEU A 69 -16.43 7.61 -4.27
C LEU A 69 -15.26 6.72 -3.84
N TYR A 70 -15.30 5.46 -4.27
CA TYR A 70 -14.25 4.49 -4.05
C TYR A 70 -13.99 3.69 -5.33
N LYS A 71 -12.73 3.58 -5.74
CA LYS A 71 -12.33 2.80 -6.92
C LYS A 71 -12.07 1.36 -6.51
N GLN A 72 -12.86 0.43 -7.03
CA GLN A 72 -12.73 -1.00 -6.79
C GLN A 72 -12.75 -1.76 -8.12
N GLU A 73 -11.70 -2.51 -8.43
CA GLU A 73 -11.65 -3.38 -9.62
C GLU A 73 -12.01 -2.65 -10.93
N ASN A 74 -11.51 -1.42 -11.10
CA ASN A 74 -11.84 -0.49 -12.19
C ASN A 74 -13.31 -0.03 -12.26
N ASN A 75 -14.15 -0.40 -11.31
CA ASN A 75 -15.41 0.30 -11.07
C ASN A 75 -15.17 1.52 -10.18
N ILE A 76 -15.98 2.56 -10.39
CA ILE A 76 -16.14 3.63 -9.42
C ILE A 76 -17.46 3.37 -8.71
N LEU A 77 -17.39 3.18 -7.40
CA LEU A 77 -18.55 2.95 -6.55
C LEU A 77 -18.89 4.23 -5.78
N LEU A 78 -20.17 4.51 -5.65
CA LEU A 78 -20.73 5.54 -4.77
C LEU A 78 -21.21 4.87 -3.50
N PHE A 79 -20.63 5.26 -2.37
CA PHE A 79 -21.01 4.79 -1.04
C PHE A 79 -21.76 5.89 -0.29
N ASN A 80 -22.81 5.49 0.42
CA ASN A 80 -23.44 6.32 1.43
C ASN A 80 -22.88 5.93 2.82
N ALA A 81 -22.27 6.88 3.51
CA ALA A 81 -21.64 6.69 4.82
C ALA A 81 -22.66 6.57 5.97
N GLU A 82 -23.89 7.06 5.79
CA GLU A 82 -24.95 7.00 6.81
C GLU A 82 -25.57 5.60 6.91
N TYR A 83 -25.86 4.98 5.76
CA TYR A 83 -26.51 3.66 5.70
C TYR A 83 -25.55 2.50 5.38
N GLY A 84 -24.35 2.81 4.88
CA GLY A 84 -23.36 1.81 4.45
C GLY A 84 -23.72 1.09 3.14
N ASN A 85 -24.72 1.57 2.40
CA ASN A 85 -25.06 1.02 1.09
C ASN A 85 -24.14 1.60 0.00
N SER A 86 -24.05 0.88 -1.12
CA SER A 86 -23.24 1.28 -2.26
C SER A 86 -23.94 1.02 -3.57
N SER A 87 -23.66 1.85 -4.57
CA SER A 87 -24.11 1.68 -5.95
C SER A 87 -22.95 1.89 -6.91
N THR A 88 -23.06 1.35 -8.13
CA THR A 88 -22.05 1.60 -9.16
C THR A 88 -22.25 2.98 -9.76
N PHE A 89 -21.25 3.85 -9.60
CA PHE A 89 -21.22 5.19 -10.19
C PHE A 89 -20.77 5.13 -11.66
N LEU A 90 -19.67 4.41 -11.91
CA LEU A 90 -19.17 4.14 -13.26
C LEU A 90 -18.68 2.69 -13.37
N GLU A 91 -19.18 1.98 -14.37
CA GLU A 91 -18.80 0.59 -14.63
C GLU A 91 -17.42 0.48 -15.29
N ASN A 92 -16.69 -0.58 -14.95
CA ASN A 92 -15.40 -0.95 -15.54
C ASN A 92 -15.46 -1.05 -17.07
N SER A 93 -16.56 -1.58 -17.62
CA SER A 93 -16.81 -1.75 -19.07
C SER A 93 -16.77 -0.43 -19.84
N THR A 94 -16.98 0.69 -19.15
CA THR A 94 -16.88 2.03 -19.76
C THR A 94 -15.42 2.37 -20.06
N PHE A 95 -14.49 1.97 -19.18
CA PHE A 95 -13.06 2.22 -19.34
C PHE A 95 -12.47 1.47 -20.54
N ASP A 96 -12.97 0.25 -20.81
CA ASP A 96 -12.53 -0.56 -21.95
C ASP A 96 -12.81 0.13 -23.30
N LYS A 97 -13.82 1.01 -23.35
CA LYS A 97 -14.20 1.75 -24.57
C LYS A 97 -13.23 2.89 -24.89
N PHE A 98 -12.42 3.34 -23.93
CA PHE A 98 -11.57 4.52 -24.11
C PHE A 98 -10.28 4.23 -24.89
N GLY A 99 -9.90 2.96 -25.07
CA GLY A 99 -8.70 2.58 -25.81
C GLY A 99 -7.37 2.98 -25.15
N HIS A 100 -7.42 3.55 -23.95
CA HIS A 100 -6.28 4.03 -23.17
C HIS A 100 -6.45 3.65 -21.70
N SER A 101 -5.33 3.44 -20.99
CA SER A 101 -5.36 3.17 -19.54
C SER A 101 -5.56 4.47 -18.76
N ILE A 102 -6.63 4.53 -17.98
CA ILE A 102 -6.91 5.68 -17.11
C ILE A 102 -6.11 5.57 -15.80
N ASN A 103 -5.32 6.60 -15.51
CA ASN A 103 -4.46 6.67 -14.34
C ASN A 103 -5.21 7.17 -13.10
N ASP A 104 -5.95 8.27 -13.26
CA ASP A 104 -6.77 8.86 -12.19
C ASP A 104 -8.08 9.46 -12.77
N TYR A 105 -9.00 9.83 -11.90
CA TYR A 105 -10.26 10.47 -12.27
C TYR A 105 -10.67 11.55 -11.28
N SER A 106 -11.47 12.49 -11.75
CA SER A 106 -12.07 13.54 -10.91
C SER A 106 -13.49 13.82 -11.38
N VAL A 107 -14.44 13.84 -10.46
CA VAL A 107 -15.86 14.05 -10.76
C VAL A 107 -16.22 15.52 -10.54
N SER A 108 -17.04 16.09 -11.42
CA SER A 108 -17.54 17.46 -11.25
C SER A 108 -18.40 17.57 -9.97
N PRO A 109 -18.39 18.71 -9.27
CA PRO A 109 -19.19 18.89 -8.04
C PRO A 109 -20.68 18.57 -8.21
N ASP A 110 -21.24 18.88 -9.38
CA ASP A 110 -22.64 18.59 -9.71
C ASP A 110 -22.90 17.15 -10.21
N ARG A 111 -21.85 16.32 -10.26
CA ARG A 111 -21.90 14.89 -10.63
C ARG A 111 -22.40 14.62 -12.05
N GLN A 112 -22.30 15.60 -12.94
CA GLN A 112 -22.70 15.45 -14.34
C GLN A 112 -21.56 14.94 -15.23
N PHE A 113 -20.31 15.23 -14.86
CA PHE A 113 -19.14 14.93 -15.68
C PHE A 113 -18.04 14.23 -14.88
N ILE A 114 -17.27 13.40 -15.58
CA ILE A 114 -16.05 12.77 -15.06
C ILE A 114 -14.89 13.19 -15.94
N LEU A 115 -13.86 13.76 -15.32
CA LEU A 115 -12.56 13.99 -15.92
C LEU A 115 -11.72 12.73 -15.77
N LEU A 116 -11.22 12.21 -16.88
CA LEU A 116 -10.43 10.98 -16.96
C LEU A 116 -9.00 11.34 -17.36
N GLU A 117 -8.04 11.02 -16.50
CA GLU A 117 -6.62 11.30 -16.73
C GLU A 117 -5.93 10.10 -17.37
N TYR A 118 -5.23 10.32 -18.48
CA TYR A 118 -4.43 9.30 -19.17
C TYR A 118 -3.09 9.87 -19.66
N ASN A 119 -2.18 9.02 -20.13
CA ASN A 119 -0.83 9.41 -20.56
C ASN A 119 -0.04 10.21 -19.50
N TYR A 120 -0.06 9.76 -18.25
CA TYR A 120 0.67 10.38 -17.14
C TYR A 120 2.17 10.31 -17.34
N VAL A 121 2.84 11.46 -17.26
CA VAL A 121 4.30 11.59 -17.29
C VAL A 121 4.79 12.43 -16.12
N LYS A 122 5.50 11.78 -15.19
CA LYS A 122 6.10 12.41 -14.01
C LYS A 122 7.13 13.47 -14.40
N LYS A 123 7.12 14.64 -13.75
CA LYS A 123 8.17 15.67 -13.87
C LYS A 123 8.91 15.89 -12.55
N TRP A 124 8.17 16.21 -11.49
CA TRP A 124 8.69 16.44 -10.14
C TRP A 124 7.81 15.76 -9.08
N ARG A 125 8.11 15.95 -7.79
CA ARG A 125 7.36 15.33 -6.67
C ARG A 125 5.84 15.43 -6.82
N TYR A 126 5.33 16.60 -7.21
CA TYR A 126 3.88 16.83 -7.42
C TYR A 126 3.53 17.32 -8.83
N SER A 127 4.53 17.60 -9.68
CA SER A 127 4.32 18.07 -11.05
C SER A 127 4.35 16.92 -12.05
N TYR A 128 3.47 16.96 -13.03
CA TYR A 128 3.37 15.99 -14.10
C TYR A 128 2.67 16.62 -15.31
N THR A 129 2.69 15.92 -16.44
CA THR A 129 1.88 16.23 -17.62
C THR A 129 0.99 15.03 -17.92
N ALA A 130 -0.24 15.28 -18.34
CA ALA A 130 -1.17 14.24 -18.76
C ALA A 130 -2.11 14.75 -19.88
N SER A 131 -2.81 13.81 -20.51
CA SER A 131 -3.95 14.08 -21.38
C SER A 131 -5.24 13.77 -20.62
N TYR A 132 -6.33 14.44 -21.00
CA TYR A 132 -7.59 14.34 -20.29
C TYR A 132 -8.75 14.23 -21.27
N ASP A 133 -9.67 13.33 -20.96
CA ASP A 133 -10.97 13.21 -21.64
C ASP A 133 -12.08 13.51 -20.63
N ILE A 134 -13.19 14.08 -21.11
CA ILE A 134 -14.39 14.34 -20.29
C ILE A 134 -15.48 13.36 -20.70
N TYR A 135 -16.06 12.69 -19.71
CA TYR A 135 -17.18 11.77 -19.87
C TYR A 135 -18.46 12.38 -19.29
N ASP A 136 -19.51 12.45 -20.11
CA ASP A 136 -20.86 12.88 -19.73
C ASP A 136 -21.62 11.68 -19.14
N LEU A 137 -22.00 11.77 -17.88
CA LEU A 137 -22.71 10.71 -17.17
C LEU A 137 -24.18 10.56 -17.61
N SER A 138 -24.80 11.65 -18.07
CA SER A 138 -26.19 11.66 -18.51
C SER A 138 -26.33 11.02 -19.89
N LYS A 139 -25.43 11.39 -20.81
CA LYS A 139 -25.41 10.85 -22.19
C LYS A 139 -24.65 9.53 -22.30
N ARG A 140 -23.88 9.17 -21.26
CA ARG A 140 -22.99 8.01 -21.22
C ARG A 140 -21.96 7.98 -22.36
N GLN A 141 -21.43 9.15 -22.71
CA GLN A 141 -20.54 9.34 -23.86
C GLN A 141 -19.37 10.28 -23.53
N LEU A 142 -18.26 10.11 -24.26
CA LEU A 142 -17.14 11.04 -24.23
C LEU A 142 -17.45 12.31 -25.00
N ILE A 143 -17.02 13.45 -24.47
CA ILE A 143 -17.07 14.74 -25.17
C ILE A 143 -15.85 14.81 -26.09
N THR A 144 -16.08 14.84 -27.40
CA THR A 144 -15.02 14.80 -28.43
C THR A 144 -14.89 16.09 -29.24
N GLU A 145 -15.87 16.99 -29.15
CA GLU A 145 -15.96 18.20 -29.97
C GLU A 145 -14.90 19.25 -29.59
N GLU A 146 -14.72 19.49 -28.28
CA GLU A 146 -13.70 20.40 -27.74
C GLU A 146 -12.78 19.65 -26.79
N ARG A 147 -11.68 19.12 -27.33
CA ARG A 147 -10.72 18.34 -26.53
C ARG A 147 -9.75 19.25 -25.79
N ILE A 148 -9.45 18.87 -24.56
CA ILE A 148 -8.40 19.51 -23.76
C ILE A 148 -7.05 19.28 -24.47
N PRO A 149 -6.20 20.33 -24.63
CA PRO A 149 -4.90 20.17 -25.25
C PRO A 149 -4.07 19.07 -24.60
N ASN A 150 -3.36 18.31 -25.44
CA ASN A 150 -2.36 17.35 -24.96
C ASN A 150 -1.24 18.06 -24.19
N ASN A 151 -0.61 17.35 -23.25
CA ASN A 151 0.43 17.88 -22.35
C ASN A 151 -0.09 18.96 -21.38
N THR A 152 -1.30 18.77 -20.86
CA THR A 152 -1.85 19.61 -19.79
C THR A 152 -1.09 19.34 -18.49
N GLN A 153 -0.62 20.41 -17.84
CA GLN A 153 0.16 20.35 -16.58
C GLN A 153 -0.75 20.30 -15.36
N LEU A 154 -1.87 21.02 -15.41
CA LEU A 154 -2.82 21.11 -14.32
C LEU A 154 -4.21 21.27 -14.89
N ILE A 155 -5.18 20.61 -14.26
CA ILE A 155 -6.60 20.78 -14.55
C ILE A 155 -7.40 20.54 -13.28
N THR A 156 -8.43 21.35 -13.06
CA THR A 156 -9.33 21.19 -11.91
C THR A 156 -10.73 21.65 -12.25
N TRP A 157 -11.71 20.97 -11.66
CA TRP A 157 -13.09 21.45 -11.59
C TRP A 157 -13.18 22.70 -10.71
N SER A 158 -14.14 23.56 -11.01
CA SER A 158 -14.64 24.57 -10.07
C SER A 158 -15.21 23.92 -8.81
N PRO A 159 -15.29 24.63 -7.68
CA PRO A 159 -15.90 24.08 -6.46
C PRO A 159 -17.41 23.86 -6.60
N GLU A 160 -18.08 24.55 -7.53
CA GLU A 160 -19.51 24.43 -7.81
C GLU A 160 -19.77 24.23 -9.30
N GLY A 161 -20.81 23.47 -9.64
CA GLY A 161 -21.17 23.15 -11.03
C GLY A 161 -20.14 22.26 -11.72
N HIS A 162 -19.78 22.62 -12.96
CA HIS A 162 -18.88 21.84 -13.82
C HIS A 162 -17.95 22.73 -14.67
N LYS A 163 -17.56 23.91 -14.19
CA LYS A 163 -16.55 24.71 -14.90
C LYS A 163 -15.17 24.08 -14.73
N LEU A 164 -14.30 24.25 -15.71
CA LEU A 164 -12.93 23.74 -15.68
C LEU A 164 -11.93 24.86 -15.84
N VAL A 165 -10.81 24.74 -15.15
CA VAL A 165 -9.60 25.54 -15.38
C VAL A 165 -8.47 24.59 -15.70
N SER A 166 -7.73 24.87 -16.77
CA SER A 166 -6.57 24.10 -17.20
C SER A 166 -5.36 25.00 -17.47
N ILE A 167 -4.17 24.43 -17.29
CA ILE A 167 -2.89 25.03 -17.64
C ILE A 167 -2.19 24.04 -18.56
N CYS A 168 -1.98 24.41 -19.81
CA CYS A 168 -1.26 23.62 -20.80
C CYS A 168 0.10 24.24 -21.12
N LEU A 169 1.05 23.40 -21.54
CA LEU A 169 2.26 23.91 -22.20
C LEU A 169 1.87 24.48 -23.56
N GLU A 170 2.41 25.65 -23.88
CA GLU A 170 2.36 26.20 -25.23
C GLU A 170 3.03 25.21 -26.19
N GLN A 171 2.36 24.89 -27.30
CA GLN A 171 2.87 24.00 -28.35
C GLN A 171 3.62 24.78 -29.41
#